data_AF-A0A2E6SFS0-F1
#
_entry.id   AF-A0A2E6SFS0-F1
#
_cell.length_a   1.000
_cell.length_b   1.000
_cell.length_c   1.000
_cell.angle_alpha   90.00
_cell.angle_beta   90.00
_cell.angle_gamma   90.00
#
_symmetry.space_group_name_H-M   'P 1'
#
loop_
_entity.id
_entity.type
_entity.pdbx_description
1 polymer ?
#
loop_
_entity_poly.entity_id
_entity_poly.type
_entity_poly.pdbx_seq_one_letter_code
_entity_poly.pdbx_strand_id
1 'polypeptide(L)'
;MSNWDKNRFIDHLRDNCSREVAKVGVSIIDFTERHADDISWGRGTDHGTLTFRCQSDVGPLPLFHMTSTGQLNLQINFMRNKEIPPMVLRDIVLKLESNFLRDYDENEYPSDVFVPMDELFHTENQVEKFLKTMEGCTYRLKQ
;
A
#
# COMPACT_ATOMS: atom_id res chain seq x y z
N MET A 1 3.16 -26.17 -2.53
CA MET A 1 3.30 -24.72 -2.80
C MET A 1 3.22 -24.02 -1.46
N SER A 2 4.35 -23.53 -0.94
CA SER A 2 4.35 -22.81 0.33
C SER A 2 3.71 -21.44 0.11
N ASN A 3 2.63 -21.17 0.83
CA ASN A 3 2.06 -19.83 0.91
C ASN A 3 3.16 -18.87 1.40
N TRP A 4 3.15 -17.62 0.93
CA TRP A 4 4.00 -16.60 1.53
C TRP A 4 3.54 -16.34 2.96
N ASP A 5 4.50 -16.02 3.81
CA ASP A 5 4.29 -15.54 5.17
C ASP A 5 5.20 -14.33 5.41
N LYS A 6 5.01 -13.67 6.56
CA LYS A 6 5.79 -12.48 6.93
C LYS A 6 7.29 -12.71 6.86
N ASN A 7 7.77 -13.81 7.44
CA ASN A 7 9.21 -14.07 7.56
C ASN A 7 9.83 -14.27 6.19
N ARG A 8 9.23 -15.15 5.39
CA ARG A 8 9.69 -15.42 4.02
C ARG A 8 9.65 -14.17 3.16
N PHE A 9 8.62 -13.33 3.31
CA PHE A 9 8.51 -12.08 2.58
C PHE A 9 9.63 -11.10 2.94
N ILE A 10 9.90 -10.92 4.25
CA ILE A 10 10.96 -10.02 4.73
C ILE A 10 12.34 -10.50 4.28
N ASP A 11 12.61 -11.81 4.37
CA ASP A 11 13.88 -12.39 3.94
C ASP A 11 14.09 -12.15 2.44
N HIS A 12 13.08 -12.47 1.62
CA HIS A 12 13.14 -12.21 0.18
C HIS A 12 13.32 -10.73 -0.15
N LEU A 13 12.63 -9.83 0.57
CA LEU A 13 12.76 -8.39 0.38
C LEU A 13 14.19 -7.90 0.68
N ARG A 14 14.82 -8.41 1.74
CA ARG A 14 16.20 -8.06 2.10
C ARG A 14 17.23 -8.59 1.11
N ASP A 15 16.95 -9.75 0.52
CA ASP A 15 17.85 -10.38 -0.45
C ASP A 15 17.78 -9.74 -1.84
N ASN A 16 16.63 -9.15 -2.21
CA ASN A 16 16.37 -8.67 -3.57
C ASN A 16 16.30 -7.14 -3.71
N CYS A 17 16.24 -6.40 -2.61
CA CYS A 17 16.12 -4.94 -2.63
C CYS A 17 17.30 -4.25 -1.94
N SER A 18 17.45 -2.95 -2.18
CA SER A 18 18.39 -2.12 -1.43
C SER A 18 18.03 -2.12 0.06
N ARG A 19 19.01 -1.79 0.91
CA ARG A 19 18.80 -1.71 2.37
C ARG A 19 17.72 -0.69 2.72
N GLU A 20 17.66 0.41 1.98
CA GLU A 20 16.69 1.49 2.13
C GLU A 20 15.27 0.99 1.81
N VAL A 21 15.09 0.34 0.65
CA VAL A 21 13.79 -0.25 0.26
C VAL A 21 13.36 -1.34 1.23
N ALA A 22 14.29 -2.19 1.67
CA ALA A 22 14.01 -3.22 2.66
C ALA A 22 13.57 -2.61 4.02
N LYS A 23 14.21 -1.53 4.47
CA LYS A 23 13.79 -0.79 5.68
C LYS A 23 12.37 -0.25 5.52
N VAL A 24 12.06 0.39 4.39
CA VAL A 24 10.71 0.92 4.10
C VAL A 24 9.68 -0.21 4.08
N GLY A 25 9.94 -1.30 3.37
CA GLY A 25 9.02 -2.42 3.28
C GLY A 25 8.77 -3.11 4.62
N VAL A 26 9.79 -3.24 5.48
CA VAL A 26 9.60 -3.74 6.86
C VAL A 26 8.69 -2.80 7.67
N SER A 27 8.89 -1.48 7.57
CA SER A 27 7.99 -0.50 8.22
C SER A 27 6.54 -0.61 7.74
N ILE A 28 6.33 -0.83 6.43
CA ILE A 28 4.99 -1.04 5.86
C ILE A 28 4.38 -2.35 6.37
N ILE A 29 5.15 -3.43 6.50
CA ILE A 29 4.68 -4.70 7.04
C ILE A 29 4.27 -4.55 8.50
N ASP A 30 5.13 -3.95 9.33
CA ASP A 30 4.84 -3.75 10.75
C ASP A 30 3.63 -2.82 10.97
N PHE A 31 3.45 -1.83 10.09
CA PHE A 31 2.22 -1.02 10.05
C PHE A 31 1.00 -1.87 9.69
N THR A 32 1.11 -2.69 8.65
CA THR A 32 0.01 -3.53 8.15
C THR A 32 -0.48 -4.47 9.25
N GLU A 33 0.41 -5.12 9.99
CA GLU A 33 0.04 -6.00 11.12
C GLU A 33 -0.73 -5.31 12.24
N ARG A 34 -0.56 -4.00 12.41
CA ARG A 34 -1.20 -3.24 13.49
C ARG A 34 -2.53 -2.63 13.07
N HIS A 35 -2.66 -2.24 11.80
CA HIS A 35 -3.74 -1.37 11.36
C HIS A 35 -4.66 -2.00 10.30
N ALA A 36 -4.23 -3.06 9.62
CA ALA A 36 -5.10 -3.76 8.67
C ALA A 36 -6.16 -4.58 9.43
N ASP A 37 -7.37 -4.62 8.88
CA ASP A 37 -8.40 -5.54 9.37
C ASP A 37 -8.21 -6.95 8.81
N ASP A 38 -7.64 -7.05 7.60
CA ASP A 38 -7.26 -8.32 6.98
C ASP A 38 -5.95 -8.15 6.20
N ILE A 39 -5.11 -9.17 6.27
CA ILE A 39 -3.81 -9.22 5.59
C ILE A 39 -3.75 -10.53 4.81
N SER A 40 -3.52 -10.44 3.51
CA SER A 40 -3.14 -11.62 2.73
C SER A 40 -1.73 -11.53 2.20
N TRP A 41 -1.06 -12.67 2.31
CA TRP A 41 0.21 -12.95 1.66
C TRP A 41 -0.11 -13.80 0.43
N GLY A 42 0.30 -13.33 -0.75
CA GLY A 42 0.02 -13.94 -2.04
C GLY A 42 0.59 -15.35 -2.17
N ARG A 43 0.31 -15.99 -3.30
CA ARG A 43 0.80 -17.35 -3.62
C ARG A 43 1.75 -17.37 -4.83
N GLY A 44 2.34 -16.22 -5.16
CA GLY A 44 3.26 -16.09 -6.29
C GLY A 44 4.45 -17.05 -6.16
N THR A 45 4.94 -17.57 -7.28
CA THR A 45 6.12 -18.44 -7.28
C THR A 45 7.41 -17.65 -7.13
N ASP A 46 7.45 -16.46 -7.76
CA ASP A 46 8.69 -15.70 -7.96
C ASP A 46 8.87 -14.60 -6.91
N HIS A 47 7.76 -14.01 -6.45
CA HIS A 47 7.74 -13.02 -5.39
C HIS A 47 6.44 -13.10 -4.60
N GLY A 48 6.48 -12.58 -3.37
CA GLY A 48 5.33 -12.44 -2.51
C GLY A 48 4.58 -11.14 -2.79
N THR A 49 3.28 -11.15 -2.53
CA THR A 49 2.44 -9.95 -2.56
C THR A 49 1.74 -9.81 -1.22
N LEU A 50 2.00 -8.75 -0.49
CA LEU A 50 1.24 -8.32 0.67
C LEU A 50 0.05 -7.50 0.18
N THR A 51 -1.14 -7.78 0.69
CA THR A 51 -2.34 -6.96 0.48
C THR A 51 -2.83 -6.42 1.82
N PHE A 52 -2.87 -5.10 1.96
CA PHE A 52 -3.48 -4.40 3.09
C PHE A 52 -4.97 -4.23 2.81
N ARG A 53 -5.85 -4.79 3.64
CA ARG A 53 -7.30 -4.57 3.58
C ARG A 53 -7.84 -3.93 4.84
N CYS A 54 -8.79 -3.04 4.65
CA CYS A 54 -9.62 -2.47 5.70
C CYS A 54 -11.08 -2.83 5.48
N GLN A 55 -11.87 -2.88 6.55
CA GLN A 55 -13.32 -2.99 6.45
C GLN A 55 -13.92 -1.63 6.08
N SER A 56 -14.95 -1.66 5.25
CA SER A 56 -15.78 -0.52 4.88
C SER A 56 -17.23 -0.97 4.75
N ASP A 57 -18.16 -0.03 4.62
CA ASP A 57 -19.59 -0.34 4.43
C ASP A 57 -19.87 -1.19 3.18
N VAL A 58 -18.99 -1.13 2.18
CA VAL A 58 -19.08 -1.94 0.95
C VAL A 58 -18.30 -3.26 1.04
N GLY A 59 -17.81 -3.59 2.23
CA GLY A 59 -17.02 -4.80 2.52
C GLY A 59 -15.50 -4.56 2.58
N PRO A 60 -14.69 -5.63 2.53
CA PRO A 60 -13.24 -5.53 2.60
C PRO A 60 -12.67 -4.77 1.39
N LEU A 61 -11.93 -3.70 1.66
CA LEU A 61 -11.38 -2.78 0.68
C LEU A 61 -9.84 -2.80 0.75
N PRO A 62 -9.14 -3.21 -0.33
CA PRO A 62 -7.69 -3.11 -0.40
C PRO A 62 -7.28 -1.65 -0.60
N LEU A 63 -6.33 -1.16 0.22
CA LEU A 63 -5.79 0.20 0.06
C LEU A 63 -4.49 0.21 -0.74
N PHE A 64 -3.65 -0.80 -0.54
CA PHE A 64 -2.43 -0.97 -1.31
C PHE A 64 -1.99 -2.44 -1.35
N HIS A 65 -1.15 -2.74 -2.34
CA HIS A 65 -0.38 -3.96 -2.43
C HIS A 65 1.11 -3.63 -2.35
N MET A 66 1.91 -4.53 -1.77
CA MET A 66 3.36 -4.44 -1.76
C MET A 66 3.97 -5.76 -2.19
N THR A 67 4.98 -5.75 -3.05
CA THR A 67 5.69 -6.97 -3.46
C THR A 67 6.98 -7.16 -2.67
N SER A 68 7.43 -8.42 -2.53
CA SER A 68 8.73 -8.73 -1.93
C SER A 68 9.93 -8.38 -2.83
N THR A 69 9.67 -7.75 -3.98
CA THR A 69 10.66 -7.17 -4.91
C THR A 69 10.72 -5.65 -4.82
N GLY A 70 10.03 -5.06 -3.83
CA GLY A 70 10.18 -3.64 -3.53
C GLY A 70 9.23 -2.73 -4.30
N GLN A 71 8.09 -3.22 -4.76
CA GLN A 71 7.10 -2.41 -5.48
C GLN A 71 5.86 -2.15 -4.61
N LEU A 72 5.24 -1.01 -4.81
CA LEU A 72 4.00 -0.59 -4.17
C LEU A 72 2.94 -0.30 -5.23
N ASN A 73 1.71 -0.76 -5.01
CA ASN A 73 0.57 -0.45 -5.87
C ASN A 73 -0.54 0.15 -5.01
N LEU A 74 -0.91 1.40 -5.28
CA LEU A 74 -1.96 2.13 -4.58
C LEU A 74 -3.30 1.83 -5.26
N GLN A 75 -4.27 1.33 -4.50
CA GLN A 75 -5.54 0.85 -5.05
C GLN A 75 -6.57 1.99 -5.23
N ILE A 76 -6.14 3.12 -5.80
CA ILE A 76 -6.95 4.35 -5.90
C ILE A 76 -8.11 4.16 -6.87
N ASN A 77 -7.85 3.57 -8.04
CA ASN A 77 -8.88 3.31 -9.04
C ASN A 77 -9.82 2.18 -8.60
N PHE A 78 -9.32 1.20 -7.85
CA PHE A 78 -10.19 0.24 -7.17
C PHE A 78 -11.19 0.95 -6.26
N MET A 79 -10.73 1.89 -5.43
CA MET A 79 -11.60 2.68 -4.55
C MET A 79 -12.58 3.56 -5.33
N ARG A 80 -12.15 4.20 -6.43
CA ARG A 80 -13.06 4.95 -7.33
C ARG A 80 -14.21 4.11 -7.83
N ASN A 81 -13.91 2.88 -8.26
CA ASN A 81 -14.90 1.95 -8.81
C ASN A 81 -15.82 1.32 -7.75
N LYS A 82 -15.49 1.46 -6.46
CA LYS A 82 -16.24 0.88 -5.34
C LYS A 82 -17.22 1.84 -4.67
N GLU A 83 -17.53 2.96 -5.32
CA GLU A 83 -18.48 3.98 -4.82
C GLU A 83 -18.14 4.48 -3.41
N ILE A 84 -16.86 4.49 -3.06
CA ILE A 84 -16.37 5.01 -1.77
C ILE A 84 -16.78 6.49 -1.65
N PRO A 85 -17.18 6.96 -0.45
CA PRO A 85 -17.55 8.35 -0.24
C PRO A 85 -16.51 9.31 -0.85
N PRO A 86 -16.92 10.20 -1.79
CA PRO A 86 -15.97 11.02 -2.55
C PRO A 86 -15.04 11.87 -1.69
N MET A 87 -15.50 12.27 -0.50
CA MET A 87 -14.69 13.03 0.47
C MET A 87 -13.53 12.22 1.05
N VAL A 88 -13.72 10.91 1.26
CA VAL A 88 -12.67 10.02 1.76
C VAL A 88 -11.62 9.81 0.69
N LEU A 89 -12.05 9.47 -0.53
CA LEU A 89 -11.16 9.30 -1.67
C LEU A 89 -10.35 10.58 -1.95
N ARG A 90 -11.00 11.75 -1.97
CA ARG A 90 -10.34 13.03 -2.21
C ARG A 90 -9.29 13.36 -1.15
N ASP A 91 -9.56 13.10 0.13
CA ASP A 91 -8.60 13.35 1.21
C ASP A 91 -7.36 12.46 1.08
N ILE A 92 -7.54 11.19 0.71
CA ILE A 92 -6.44 10.25 0.48
C ILE A 92 -5.60 10.71 -0.70
N VAL A 93 -6.24 11.00 -1.83
CA VAL A 93 -5.59 11.44 -3.07
C VAL A 93 -4.74 12.68 -2.78
N LEU A 94 -5.31 13.75 -2.21
CA LEU A 94 -4.55 14.98 -1.92
C LEU A 94 -3.32 14.75 -1.02
N LYS A 95 -3.44 13.86 -0.02
CA LYS A 95 -2.32 13.52 0.87
C LYS A 95 -1.24 12.72 0.14
N LEU A 96 -1.62 11.80 -0.75
CA LEU A 96 -0.66 11.02 -1.54
C LEU A 96 0.02 11.89 -2.60
N GLU A 97 -0.74 12.74 -3.30
CA GLU A 97 -0.20 13.69 -4.29
C GLU A 97 0.80 14.65 -3.65
N SER A 98 0.46 15.21 -2.49
CA SER A 98 1.39 16.09 -1.75
C SER A 98 2.62 15.37 -1.19
N ASN A 99 2.54 14.06 -0.95
CA ASN A 99 3.65 13.28 -0.42
C ASN A 99 4.63 12.81 -1.51
N PHE A 100 4.09 12.41 -2.66
CA PHE A 100 4.86 11.84 -3.78
C PHE A 100 5.11 12.82 -4.92
N LEU A 101 4.48 14.00 -4.91
CA LEU A 101 4.53 14.98 -5.99
C LEU A 101 4.12 14.37 -7.35
N ARG A 102 3.06 13.56 -7.33
CA ARG A 102 2.47 12.90 -8.50
C ARG A 102 0.98 13.17 -8.52
N ASP A 103 0.40 13.34 -9.70
CA ASP A 103 -1.04 13.50 -9.87
C ASP A 103 -1.69 12.12 -9.91
N TYR A 104 -2.69 11.90 -9.05
CA TYR A 104 -3.38 10.62 -8.95
C TYR A 104 -4.77 10.67 -9.56
N ASP A 105 -5.11 11.69 -10.36
CA ASP A 105 -6.42 11.85 -11.01
C ASP A 105 -6.71 10.79 -12.09
N GLU A 106 -7.90 10.85 -12.70
CA GLU A 106 -8.35 9.86 -13.69
C GLU A 106 -7.57 9.92 -15.02
N ASN A 107 -6.92 11.05 -15.33
CA ASN A 107 -6.16 11.24 -16.57
C ASN A 107 -4.71 10.79 -16.39
N GLU A 108 -4.06 11.23 -15.31
CA GLU A 108 -2.64 10.94 -15.04
C GLU A 108 -2.43 9.58 -14.36
N TYR A 109 -3.44 9.07 -13.64
CA TYR A 109 -3.42 7.75 -12.99
C TYR A 109 -4.67 6.92 -13.31
N PRO A 110 -4.85 6.50 -14.59
CA PRO A 110 -6.05 5.82 -15.05
C PRO A 110 -6.18 4.36 -14.56
N SER A 111 -5.10 3.79 -14.03
CA SER A 111 -5.09 2.40 -13.55
C SER A 111 -4.09 2.19 -12.40
N ASP A 112 -4.42 1.25 -11.53
CA ASP A 112 -3.61 0.91 -10.34
C ASP A 112 -2.41 0.05 -10.74
N VAL A 113 -1.22 0.67 -10.76
CA VAL A 113 0.03 0.06 -11.21
C VAL A 113 1.04 -0.12 -10.08
N PHE A 114 1.91 -1.12 -10.23
CA PHE A 114 3.05 -1.30 -9.33
C PHE A 114 4.17 -0.32 -9.69
N VAL A 115 4.61 0.45 -8.69
CA VAL A 115 5.68 1.44 -8.78
C VAL A 115 6.82 1.03 -7.84
N PRO A 116 8.09 1.10 -8.25
CA PRO A 116 9.22 0.85 -7.36
C PRO A 116 9.23 1.80 -6.15
N MET A 117 9.48 1.27 -4.95
CA MET A 117 9.45 2.05 -3.71
C MET A 117 10.57 3.10 -3.63
N ASP A 118 11.69 2.87 -4.30
CA ASP A 118 12.80 3.82 -4.43
C ASP A 118 12.47 5.04 -5.31
N GLU A 119 11.43 4.96 -6.15
CA GLU A 119 10.87 6.12 -6.88
C GLU A 119 9.80 6.89 -6.09
N LEU A 120 9.31 6.32 -4.98
CA LEU A 120 8.27 6.91 -4.15
C LEU A 120 8.84 7.52 -2.86
N PHE A 121 9.77 6.81 -2.22
CA PHE A 121 10.28 7.15 -0.90
C PHE A 121 11.76 7.52 -0.97
N HIS A 122 12.03 8.82 -0.87
CA HIS A 122 13.39 9.36 -0.78
C HIS A 122 13.76 9.78 0.65
N THR A 123 12.77 9.92 1.53
CA THR A 123 12.96 10.35 2.91
C THR A 123 12.07 9.57 3.89
N GLU A 124 12.51 9.43 5.14
CA GLU A 124 11.75 8.77 6.20
C GLU A 124 10.41 9.49 6.49
N ASN A 125 10.40 10.83 6.38
CA ASN A 125 9.19 11.64 6.51
C ASN A 125 8.12 11.28 5.46
N GLN A 126 8.50 10.91 4.24
CA GLN A 126 7.54 10.45 3.23
C GLN A 126 6.91 9.11 3.61
N VAL A 127 7.69 8.21 4.20
CA VAL A 127 7.20 6.92 4.71
C VAL A 127 6.19 7.18 5.83
N GLU A 128 6.54 8.00 6.83
CA GLU A 128 5.63 8.33 7.93
C GLU A 128 4.33 8.97 7.47
N LYS A 129 4.39 9.92 6.54
CA LYS A 129 3.21 10.57 5.95
C LYS A 129 2.34 9.57 5.20
N PHE A 130 2.94 8.66 4.46
CA PHE A 130 2.22 7.58 3.78
C PHE A 130 1.48 6.69 4.78
N LEU A 131 2.17 6.19 5.81
CA LEU A 131 1.57 5.32 6.84
C LEU A 131 0.43 6.03 7.58
N LYS A 132 0.62 7.29 7.98
CA LYS A 132 -0.44 8.11 8.61
C LYS A 132 -1.64 8.34 7.68
N THR A 133 -1.40 8.47 6.38
CA THR A 133 -2.47 8.61 5.37
C THR A 133 -3.28 7.33 5.26
N MET A 134 -2.62 6.16 5.20
CA MET A 134 -3.29 4.86 5.19
C MET A 134 -4.06 4.61 6.48
N GLU A 135 -3.48 4.96 7.64
CA GLU A 135 -4.17 4.86 8.93
C GLU A 135 -5.44 5.72 8.97
N GLY A 136 -5.32 7.00 8.58
CA GLY A 136 -6.45 7.93 8.55
C GLY A 136 -7.55 7.48 7.58
N CYS A 137 -7.18 6.90 6.43
CA CYS A 137 -8.11 6.27 5.50
C CYS A 137 -8.90 5.15 6.17
N THR A 138 -8.18 4.23 6.83
CA THR A 138 -8.76 3.07 7.53
C THR A 138 -9.81 3.51 8.56
N TYR A 139 -9.54 4.58 9.32
CA TYR A 139 -10.51 5.11 10.28
C TYR A 139 -11.73 5.76 9.63
N ARG A 140 -11.55 6.48 8.51
CA ARG A 140 -12.65 7.15 7.82
C ARG A 140 -13.57 6.19 7.07
N LEU A 141 -13.05 5.05 6.62
CA LEU A 141 -13.83 4.03 5.92
C LEU A 141 -14.71 3.19 6.86
N LYS A 142 -14.43 3.21 8.18
CA LYS A 142 -15.20 2.51 9.22
C LYS A 142 -16.34 3.35 9.82
N GLN A 143 -16.41 4.65 9.50
CA GLN A 143 -17.40 5.61 10.03
C GLN A 143 -18.56 5.78 9.07
#